data_AF-A0A7C7P6U8-F1
#
_entry.id   AF-A0A7C7P6U8-F1
#
_cell.length_a   1.000
_cell.length_b   1.000
_cell.length_c   1.000
_cell.angle_alpha   90.00
_cell.angle_beta   90.00
_cell.angle_gamma   90.00
#
_symmetry.space_group_name_H-M   'P 1'
#
loop_
_entity.id
_entity.type
_entity.pdbx_description
1 polymer ?
#
loop_
_entity_poly.entity_id
_entity_poly.type
_entity_poly.pdbx_seq_one_letter_code
_entity_poly.pdbx_strand_id
1 'polypeptide(L)'
;MFFAAAGYLTLLYYLTFAEGQTIKPLHGKYGMEFFIVLFTIYLILAAMWMPSTFKVLESGNSNWWYLVQFSLWGVALSTLLMTLGLFMADNISNPSLHKWATLGSVYVTFHCLVLDAWLWTGKFPQ
;
A
#
# COMPACT_ATOMS: atom_id res chain seq x y z
N MET A 1 -5.06 2.21 11.36
CA MET A 1 -5.85 0.99 11.14
C MET A 1 -7.23 1.28 10.59
N PHE A 2 -8.28 1.67 11.34
CA PHE A 2 -9.65 1.84 10.78
C PHE A 2 -9.75 2.83 9.60
N PHE A 3 -9.22 4.04 9.75
CA PHE A 3 -9.23 5.03 8.66
C PHE A 3 -8.39 4.60 7.45
N ALA A 4 -7.34 3.80 7.67
CA ALA A 4 -6.53 3.25 6.59
C ALA A 4 -7.27 2.12 5.88
N ALA A 5 -7.98 1.28 6.62
CA ALA A 5 -8.86 0.27 6.03
C ALA A 5 -9.96 0.94 5.19
N ALA A 6 -10.58 2.02 5.67
CA ALA A 6 -11.54 2.79 4.90
C ALA A 6 -10.91 3.36 3.61
N GLY A 7 -9.73 3.99 3.71
CA GLY A 7 -8.98 4.49 2.55
C GLY A 7 -8.63 3.39 1.54
N TYR A 8 -8.20 2.23 2.01
CA TYR A 8 -7.93 1.06 1.17
C TYR A 8 -9.18 0.56 0.45
N LEU A 9 -10.32 0.45 1.16
CA LEU A 9 -11.58 0.05 0.56
C LEU A 9 -12.06 1.04 -0.49
N THR A 10 -11.92 2.35 -0.25
CA THR A 10 -12.26 3.37 -1.26
C THR A 10 -11.38 3.27 -2.50
N LEU A 11 -10.08 3.01 -2.32
CA LEU A 11 -9.14 2.81 -3.42
C LEU A 11 -9.49 1.55 -4.24
N LEU A 12 -9.79 0.44 -3.55
CA LEU A 12 -10.15 -0.81 -4.19
C LEU A 12 -11.48 -0.70 -4.93
N TYR A 13 -12.49 -0.08 -4.31
CA TYR A 13 -13.77 0.21 -4.96
C TYR A 13 -13.57 1.04 -6.23
N TYR A 14 -12.73 2.08 -6.17
CA TYR A 14 -12.44 2.94 -7.31
C TYR A 14 -11.77 2.18 -8.46
N LEU A 15 -10.74 1.38 -8.15
CA LEU A 15 -10.00 0.62 -9.15
C LEU A 15 -10.81 -0.51 -9.77
N THR A 16 -11.67 -1.18 -8.99
CA THR A 16 -12.43 -2.34 -9.46
C THR A 16 -13.76 -1.97 -10.12
N PHE A 17 -14.51 -1.01 -9.56
CA PHE A 17 -15.91 -0.77 -9.94
C PHE A 17 -16.19 0.62 -10.52
N ALA A 18 -15.50 1.67 -10.06
CA ALA A 18 -15.80 3.06 -10.44
C ALA A 18 -14.89 3.60 -11.56
N GLU A 19 -14.68 2.78 -12.59
CA GLU A 19 -13.97 3.14 -13.83
C GLU A 19 -12.44 3.25 -13.72
N GLY A 20 -11.84 2.71 -12.66
CA GLY A 20 -10.38 2.60 -12.57
C GLY A 20 -9.73 1.76 -13.68
N GLN A 21 -10.50 1.02 -14.48
CA GLN A 21 -9.95 0.26 -15.61
C GLN A 21 -9.51 1.12 -16.80
N THR A 22 -10.03 2.34 -16.92
CA THR A 22 -9.68 3.26 -18.01
C THR A 22 -8.59 4.25 -17.66
N ILE A 23 -8.22 4.33 -16.36
CA ILE A 23 -7.18 5.26 -15.91
C ILE A 23 -5.81 4.76 -16.36
N LYS A 24 -4.96 5.71 -16.76
CA LYS A 24 -3.58 5.40 -17.13
C LYS A 24 -2.63 6.06 -16.13
N PRO A 25 -2.01 5.29 -15.22
CA PRO A 25 -1.08 5.85 -14.24
C PRO A 25 0.20 6.41 -14.88
N LEU A 26 0.86 7.29 -14.13
CA LEU A 26 2.16 7.89 -14.48
C LEU A 26 2.15 8.59 -15.85
N HIS A 27 1.26 9.56 -16.04
CA HIS A 27 1.10 10.32 -17.28
C HIS A 27 0.87 9.43 -18.51
N GLY A 28 -0.01 8.43 -18.40
CA GLY A 28 -0.36 7.60 -19.54
C GLY A 28 0.61 6.45 -19.86
N LYS A 29 1.74 6.31 -19.13
CA LYS A 29 2.80 5.35 -19.46
C LYS A 29 2.44 3.90 -19.18
N TYR A 30 1.60 3.65 -18.18
CA TYR A 30 1.21 2.30 -17.79
C TYR A 30 -0.32 2.15 -17.84
N GLY A 31 -0.79 0.89 -17.88
CA GLY A 31 -2.20 0.55 -17.77
C GLY A 31 -2.56 0.02 -16.37
N MET A 32 -3.73 -0.59 -16.24
CA MET A 32 -4.22 -1.22 -15.01
C MET A 32 -3.27 -2.27 -14.42
N GLU A 33 -2.48 -2.95 -15.26
CA GLU A 33 -1.49 -3.95 -14.84
C GLU A 33 -0.52 -3.40 -13.78
N PHE A 34 -0.19 -2.10 -13.86
CA PHE A 34 0.65 -1.45 -12.86
C PHE A 34 0.03 -1.53 -11.46
N PHE A 35 -1.27 -1.24 -11.35
CA PHE A 35 -1.98 -1.35 -10.08
C PHE A 35 -2.11 -2.79 -9.63
N ILE A 36 -2.43 -3.73 -10.54
CA ILE A 36 -2.58 -5.15 -10.21
C ILE A 36 -1.29 -5.72 -9.62
N VAL A 37 -0.15 -5.44 -10.26
CA VAL A 37 1.17 -5.90 -9.78
C VAL A 37 1.49 -5.31 -8.41
N LEU A 38 1.33 -4.00 -8.23
CA LEU A 38 1.60 -3.35 -6.96
C LEU A 38 0.65 -3.82 -5.84
N PHE A 39 -0.63 -4.01 -6.14
CA PHE A 39 -1.60 -4.59 -5.18
C PHE A 39 -1.21 -6.00 -4.78
N THR A 40 -0.75 -6.82 -5.73
CA THR A 40 -0.33 -8.20 -5.45
C THR A 40 0.89 -8.22 -4.52
N ILE A 41 1.90 -7.40 -4.82
CA ILE A 41 3.09 -7.24 -3.96
C ILE A 41 2.69 -6.75 -2.57
N TYR A 42 1.84 -5.72 -2.52
CA TYR A 42 1.28 -5.18 -1.28
C TYR A 42 0.61 -6.28 -0.44
N LEU A 43 -0.29 -7.08 -1.01
CA LEU A 43 -1.02 -8.13 -0.30
C LEU A 43 -0.11 -9.24 0.23
N ILE A 44 0.87 -9.68 -0.58
CA ILE A 44 1.82 -10.72 -0.17
C ILE A 44 2.64 -10.23 1.01
N LEU A 45 3.26 -9.05 0.90
CA LEU A 45 4.09 -8.52 1.97
C LEU A 45 3.26 -8.16 3.22
N ALA A 46 2.05 -7.64 3.04
CA ALA A 46 1.12 -7.36 4.13
C ALA A 46 0.65 -8.64 4.85
N ALA A 47 0.59 -9.79 4.17
CA ALA A 47 0.30 -11.07 4.82
C ALA A 47 1.52 -11.63 5.58
N MET A 48 2.74 -11.28 5.17
CA MET A 48 3.97 -11.85 5.72
C MET A 48 4.45 -11.20 7.02
N TRP A 49 4.22 -9.89 7.24
CA TRP A 49 4.87 -9.17 8.33
C TRP A 49 4.43 -9.64 9.74
N MET A 50 3.14 -9.90 9.96
CA MET A 50 2.62 -10.34 11.26
C MET A 50 3.08 -11.75 11.67
N PRO A 51 2.91 -12.78 10.82
CA PRO A 51 3.47 -14.10 11.11
C PRO A 51 4.98 -14.07 11.37
N SER A 52 5.73 -13.27 10.60
CA SER A 52 7.17 -13.11 10.78
C SER A 52 7.49 -12.43 12.13
N THR A 53 6.70 -11.45 12.54
CA THR A 53 6.86 -10.78 13.85
C THR A 53 6.63 -11.76 15.00
N PHE A 54 5.61 -12.61 14.94
CA PHE A 54 5.43 -13.66 15.95
C PHE A 54 6.62 -14.62 16.01
N LYS A 55 7.22 -14.95 14.86
CA LYS A 55 8.45 -15.78 14.83
C LYS A 55 9.66 -15.09 15.45
N VAL A 56 9.80 -13.77 15.32
CA VAL A 56 10.82 -13.00 16.04
C VAL A 56 10.64 -13.16 17.55
N LEU A 57 9.41 -12.95 18.04
CA LEU A 57 9.09 -13.03 19.47
C LEU A 57 9.27 -14.44 20.05
N GLU A 58 8.97 -15.49 19.28
CA GLU A 58 9.11 -16.88 19.73
C GLU A 58 10.56 -17.38 19.71
N SER A 59 11.32 -17.05 18.66
CA SER A 59 12.63 -17.67 18.42
C SER A 59 13.83 -16.80 18.78
N GLY A 60 13.64 -15.49 18.98
CA GLY A 60 14.72 -14.53 19.17
C GLY A 60 15.70 -14.44 18.00
N ASN A 61 15.37 -15.01 16.84
CA ASN A 61 16.26 -15.08 15.69
C ASN A 61 16.15 -13.81 14.83
N SER A 62 17.28 -13.09 14.72
CA SER A 62 17.42 -11.83 13.96
C SER A 62 17.06 -11.96 12.47
N ASN A 63 17.16 -13.15 11.87
CA ASN A 63 16.79 -13.33 10.46
C ASN A 63 15.31 -13.06 10.18
N TRP A 64 14.42 -13.39 11.13
CA TRP A 64 13.00 -13.07 10.98
C TRP A 64 12.73 -11.57 11.08
N TRP A 65 13.58 -10.83 11.80
CA TRP A 65 13.46 -9.38 11.92
C TRP A 65 13.78 -8.67 10.60
N TYR A 66 14.77 -9.14 9.85
CA TYR A 66 15.02 -8.62 8.50
C TYR A 66 13.84 -8.86 7.55
N LEU A 67 13.15 -10.00 7.66
CA LEU A 67 11.93 -10.28 6.89
C LEU A 67 10.77 -9.36 7.28
N VAL A 68 10.61 -9.04 8.57
CA VAL A 68 9.63 -8.04 9.03
C VAL A 68 9.95 -6.67 8.44
N GLN A 69 11.20 -6.20 8.54
CA GLN A 69 11.58 -4.92 7.97
C GLN A 69 11.37 -4.88 6.44
N PHE A 70 11.80 -5.92 5.74
CA PHE A 70 11.63 -6.02 4.28
C PHE A 70 10.16 -5.96 3.87
N SER A 71 9.30 -6.71 4.56
CA SER A 71 7.86 -6.71 4.27
C SER A 71 7.22 -5.35 4.55
N LEU A 72 7.52 -4.72 5.68
CA LEU A 72 6.98 -3.39 6.02
C LEU A 72 7.42 -2.32 5.03
N TRP A 73 8.70 -2.26 4.70
CA TRP A 73 9.21 -1.31 3.71
C TRP A 73 8.67 -1.56 2.30
N GLY A 74 8.49 -2.83 1.90
CA GLY A 74 7.91 -3.15 0.59
C GLY A 74 6.40 -2.87 0.50
N VAL A 75 5.64 -3.02 1.59
CA VAL A 75 4.24 -2.55 1.70
C VAL A 75 4.17 -1.03 1.56
N ALA A 76 5.03 -0.31 2.27
CA ALA A 76 5.11 1.15 2.20
C ALA A 76 5.47 1.64 0.78
N LEU A 77 6.45 1.01 0.13
CA LEU A 77 6.84 1.35 -1.23
C LEU A 77 5.72 1.08 -2.25
N SER A 78 5.07 -0.08 -2.15
CA SER A 78 3.95 -0.44 -3.05
C SER A 78 2.80 0.55 -2.94
N THR A 79 2.39 0.89 -1.72
CA THR A 79 1.31 1.86 -1.48
C THR A 79 1.69 3.28 -1.91
N LEU A 80 2.96 3.68 -1.75
CA LEU A 80 3.46 4.96 -2.23
C LEU A 80 3.42 5.05 -3.76
N LEU A 81 3.88 4.00 -4.46
CA LEU A 81 3.84 3.93 -5.92
C LEU A 81 2.41 3.92 -6.46
N MET A 82 1.48 3.23 -5.79
CA MET A 82 0.06 3.26 -6.13
C MET A 82 -0.51 4.68 -5.98
N THR A 83 -0.20 5.37 -4.88
CA THR A 83 -0.64 6.75 -4.65
C THR A 83 -0.06 7.72 -5.69
N LEU A 84 1.21 7.61 -6.04
CA LEU A 84 1.81 8.39 -7.13
C LEU A 84 1.17 8.06 -8.48
N GLY A 85 0.88 6.79 -8.73
CA GLY A 85 0.17 6.33 -9.92
C GLY A 85 -1.22 6.95 -10.07
N LEU A 86 -1.98 7.05 -8.96
CA LEU A 86 -3.26 7.76 -8.94
C LEU A 86 -3.09 9.27 -9.12
N PHE A 87 -2.13 9.89 -8.42
CA PHE A 87 -1.92 11.33 -8.49
C PHE A 87 -1.54 11.81 -9.89
N MET A 88 -0.78 10.99 -10.62
CA MET A 88 -0.36 11.25 -12.00
C MET A 88 -1.24 10.55 -13.04
N ALA A 89 -2.46 10.14 -12.68
CA ALA A 89 -3.33 9.41 -13.60
C ALA A 89 -4.00 10.35 -14.62
N ASP A 90 -4.00 9.92 -15.88
CA ASP A 90 -4.76 10.56 -16.96
C ASP A 90 -6.08 9.81 -17.24
N ASN A 91 -6.96 10.43 -18.05
CA ASN A 91 -8.31 9.94 -18.41
C ASN A 91 -9.24 9.77 -17.21
N ILE A 92 -9.30 10.80 -16.36
CA ILE A 92 -10.22 10.83 -15.22
C ILE A 92 -11.62 11.17 -15.72
N SER A 93 -12.52 10.19 -15.68
CA SER A 93 -13.94 10.33 -16.01
C SER A 93 -14.74 10.91 -14.83
N ASN A 94 -14.56 10.35 -13.63
CA ASN A 94 -15.24 10.78 -12.41
C ASN A 94 -14.27 11.47 -11.44
N PRO A 95 -14.15 12.81 -11.48
CA PRO A 95 -13.17 13.54 -10.69
C PRO A 95 -13.48 13.54 -9.19
N SER A 96 -14.73 13.35 -8.78
CA SER A 96 -15.10 13.31 -7.37
C SER A 96 -14.61 12.03 -6.71
N LEU A 97 -14.96 10.87 -7.28
CA LEU A 97 -14.52 9.57 -6.77
C LEU A 97 -13.00 9.41 -6.84
N HIS A 98 -12.37 9.92 -7.91
CA HIS A 98 -10.92 9.94 -8.03
C HIS A 98 -10.26 10.70 -6.86
N LYS A 99 -10.78 11.89 -6.51
CA LYS A 99 -10.25 12.66 -5.36
C LYS A 99 -10.37 11.90 -4.05
N TRP A 100 -11.51 11.24 -3.80
CA TRP A 100 -11.71 10.43 -2.59
C TRP A 100 -10.77 9.23 -2.55
N ALA A 101 -10.59 8.53 -3.67
CA ALA A 101 -9.67 7.41 -3.78
C ALA A 101 -8.21 7.84 -3.56
N THR A 102 -7.80 8.97 -4.14
CA THR A 102 -6.45 9.54 -3.96
C THR A 102 -6.22 10.00 -2.51
N LEU A 103 -7.20 10.65 -1.87
CA LEU A 103 -7.10 11.00 -0.44
C LEU A 103 -7.01 9.75 0.44
N GLY A 104 -7.82 8.73 0.14
CA GLY A 104 -7.77 7.44 0.82
C GLY A 104 -6.40 6.76 0.66
N SER A 105 -5.83 6.78 -0.55
CA SER A 105 -4.54 6.18 -0.83
C SER A 105 -3.40 6.92 -0.12
N VAL A 106 -3.44 8.26 -0.07
CA VAL A 106 -2.47 9.08 0.70
C VAL A 106 -2.50 8.69 2.19
N TYR A 107 -3.69 8.52 2.77
CA TYR A 107 -3.80 8.12 4.17
C TYR A 107 -3.28 6.69 4.41
N VAL A 108 -3.57 5.76 3.50
CA VAL A 108 -3.00 4.40 3.54
C VAL A 108 -1.47 4.44 3.45
N THR A 109 -0.91 5.20 2.52
CA THR A 109 0.53 5.39 2.38
C THR A 109 1.13 5.97 3.65
N PHE A 110 0.52 7.00 4.25
CA PHE A 110 0.98 7.55 5.52
C PHE A 110 1.00 6.51 6.63
N HIS A 111 -0.06 5.72 6.75
CA HIS A 111 -0.13 4.65 7.75
C HIS A 111 0.98 3.62 7.56
N CYS A 112 1.12 3.06 6.35
CA CYS A 112 2.10 2.03 6.05
C CYS A 112 3.54 2.53 6.11
N LEU A 113 3.80 3.78 5.71
CA LEU A 113 5.16 4.35 5.69
C LEU A 113 5.59 4.84 7.08
N VAL A 114 4.76 5.66 7.73
CA VAL A 114 5.16 6.34 8.96
C VAL A 114 4.89 5.47 10.18
N LEU A 115 3.70 4.91 10.30
CA LEU A 115 3.32 4.13 11.48
C LEU A 115 3.93 2.72 11.42
N ASP A 116 3.84 2.06 10.27
CA ASP A 116 4.34 0.69 10.14
C ASP A 116 5.83 0.69 9.79
N ALA A 117 6.26 1.13 8.60
CA ALA A 117 7.67 0.98 8.19
C ALA A 117 8.65 1.79 9.05
N TRP A 118 8.34 3.02 9.46
CA TRP A 118 9.25 3.83 10.26
C TRP A 118 9.10 3.59 11.77
N LEU A 119 7.93 3.87 12.35
CA LEU A 119 7.74 3.80 13.80
C LEU A 119 7.87 2.38 14.34
N TRP A 120 7.33 1.36 13.65
CA TRP A 120 7.49 -0.03 14.07
C TRP A 120 8.95 -0.45 14.03
N THR A 121 9.64 -0.30 12.90
CA THR A 121 11.04 -0.77 12.78
C THR A 121 12.00 0.00 13.68
N GLY A 122 11.69 1.26 14.02
CA GLY A 122 12.52 2.09 14.90
C GLY A 122 12.23 1.95 16.40
N LYS A 123 11.04 1.50 16.81
CA LYS A 123 10.64 1.43 18.24
C LYS A 123 10.26 0.04 18.74
N PHE A 124 9.92 -0.91 17.88
CA PHE A 124 9.65 -2.28 18.33
C PHE A 124 10.97 -2.97 18.71
N PRO A 125 11.03 -3.70 19.84
CA PRO A 125 12.27 -4.17 20.42
C PRO A 125 13.01 -5.18 19.52
N GLN A 126 14.34 -5.09 19.53
CA GLN A 126 15.29 -6.08 19.02
C GLN A 126 15.52 -7.18 20.04
#